data_AF-A0A975BLL4-F1
#
_entry.id   AF-A0A975BLL4-F1
#
_cell.length_a   1.000
_cell.length_b   1.000
_cell.length_c   1.000
_cell.angle_alpha   90.00
_cell.angle_beta   90.00
_cell.angle_gamma   90.00
#
_symmetry.space_group_name_H-M   'P 1'
#
loop_
_entity.id
_entity.type
_entity.pdbx_description
1 polymer ?
#
loop_
_entity_poly.entity_id
_entity_poly.type
_entity_poly.pdbx_seq_one_letter_code
_entity_poly.pdbx_strand_id
1 'polypeptide(L)'
;MLAVVKKPRTEETLFRVKGDIPHKVIDYLEKEFGPDFEISDADEEFVDIFETDWYREISAATTPGDVLKIYRENMGLTQAELGRKLGEFTSREISDMEDNKSCISKEVAGKLGSFFEVPTSRFHP
;
A
#
# COMPACT_ATOMS: atom_id res chain seq x y z
N MET A 1 -11.03 2.31 -27.94
CA MET A 1 -11.96 1.95 -26.85
C MET A 1 -11.88 0.45 -26.59
N LEU A 2 -11.86 0.06 -25.31
CA LEU A 2 -11.88 -1.33 -24.85
C LEU A 2 -13.13 -1.54 -23.98
N ALA A 3 -13.83 -2.64 -24.19
CA ALA A 3 -14.91 -3.07 -23.30
C ALA A 3 -14.49 -4.37 -22.59
N VAL A 4 -14.65 -4.39 -21.26
CA VAL A 4 -14.22 -5.45 -20.35
C VAL A 4 -15.43 -5.93 -19.54
N VAL A 5 -15.62 -7.24 -19.44
CA VAL A 5 -16.63 -7.83 -18.55
C VAL A 5 -15.91 -8.69 -17.52
N LYS A 6 -16.17 -8.45 -16.23
CA LYS A 6 -15.65 -9.23 -15.09
C LYS A 6 -16.64 -10.29 -14.65
N LYS A 7 -16.16 -11.30 -13.92
CA LYS A 7 -17.01 -12.33 -13.32
C LYS A 7 -17.41 -11.90 -11.89
N PRO A 8 -18.70 -11.94 -11.52
CA PRO A 8 -19.22 -11.38 -10.25
C PRO A 8 -18.70 -12.02 -8.95
N ARG A 9 -17.79 -13.00 -9.01
CA ARG A 9 -17.22 -13.69 -7.85
C ARG A 9 -15.70 -13.79 -7.82
N THR A 10 -14.99 -13.46 -8.90
CA THR A 10 -13.53 -13.68 -8.97
C THR A 10 -12.74 -12.47 -9.44
N GLU A 11 -13.37 -11.34 -9.81
CA GLU A 11 -12.72 -10.17 -10.45
C GLU A 11 -11.97 -10.52 -11.76
N GLU A 12 -12.07 -11.77 -12.23
CA GLU A 12 -11.43 -12.25 -13.44
C GLU A 12 -12.18 -11.74 -14.67
N THR A 13 -11.43 -11.30 -15.67
CA THR A 13 -11.99 -10.88 -16.96
C THR A 13 -12.55 -12.08 -17.72
N LEU A 14 -13.84 -12.02 -18.04
CA LEU A 14 -14.56 -13.04 -18.83
C LEU A 14 -14.25 -12.92 -20.33
N PHE A 15 -14.31 -11.71 -20.87
CA PHE A 15 -13.91 -11.42 -22.26
C PHE A 15 -13.60 -9.93 -22.46
N ARG A 16 -12.88 -9.62 -23.56
CA ARG A 16 -12.45 -8.28 -23.95
C ARG A 16 -12.83 -8.00 -25.41
N VAL A 17 -13.46 -6.86 -25.67
CA VAL A 17 -13.76 -6.37 -27.02
C VAL A 17 -12.89 -5.15 -27.31
N LYS A 18 -12.09 -5.18 -28.38
CA LYS A 18 -11.16 -4.12 -28.79
C LYS A 18 -11.57 -3.52 -30.13
N GLY A 19 -11.49 -2.20 -30.26
CA GLY A 19 -11.65 -1.50 -31.54
C GLY A 19 -12.57 -0.28 -31.45
N ASP A 20 -13.16 0.09 -32.57
CA ASP A 20 -14.29 1.03 -32.60
C ASP A 20 -15.57 0.23 -32.28
N ILE A 21 -16.03 0.34 -31.02
CA ILE A 21 -17.14 -0.45 -30.49
C ILE A 21 -18.42 0.35 -30.70
N PRO A 22 -19.38 -0.12 -31.53
CA PRO A 22 -20.62 0.61 -31.75
C PRO A 22 -21.42 0.78 -30.47
N HIS A 23 -22.03 1.96 -30.25
CA HIS A 23 -22.82 2.26 -29.06
C HIS A 23 -23.90 1.20 -28.74
N LYS A 24 -24.58 0.65 -29.76
CA LYS A 24 -25.58 -0.40 -29.57
C LYS A 24 -25.03 -1.66 -28.89
N VAL A 25 -23.75 -1.96 -29.10
CA VAL A 25 -23.07 -3.10 -28.48
C VAL A 25 -22.75 -2.77 -27.01
N ILE A 26 -22.34 -1.53 -26.74
CA ILE A 26 -22.09 -1.04 -25.37
C ILE A 26 -23.39 -1.10 -24.55
N ASP A 27 -24.49 -0.55 -25.08
CA ASP A 27 -25.80 -0.54 -24.42
C ASP A 27 -26.29 -1.96 -24.09
N TYR A 28 -26.04 -2.92 -25.00
CA TYR A 28 -26.38 -4.32 -24.78
C TYR A 28 -25.54 -4.92 -23.64
N LEU A 29 -24.23 -4.68 -23.63
CA LEU A 29 -23.34 -5.23 -22.62
C LEU A 29 -23.62 -4.64 -21.23
N GLU A 30 -23.87 -3.33 -21.14
CA GLU A 30 -24.27 -2.67 -19.89
C GLU A 30 -25.59 -3.24 -19.34
N LYS A 31 -26.56 -3.53 -20.22
CA LYS A 31 -27.84 -4.11 -19.81
C LYS A 31 -27.72 -5.55 -19.32
N GLU A 32 -26.92 -6.37 -19.98
CA GLU A 32 -26.81 -7.80 -19.68
C GLU A 32 -25.86 -8.09 -18.49
N PHE A 33 -24.78 -7.31 -18.35
CA PHE A 33 -23.74 -7.54 -17.34
C PHE A 33 -23.73 -6.51 -16.21
N GLY A 34 -24.43 -5.39 -16.36
CA GLY A 34 -24.63 -4.39 -15.31
C GLY A 34 -23.30 -3.92 -14.68
N PRO A 35 -23.12 -4.06 -13.36
CA PRO A 35 -21.94 -3.57 -12.65
C PRO A 35 -20.64 -4.33 -13.01
N ASP A 36 -20.74 -5.49 -13.65
CA ASP A 36 -19.59 -6.28 -14.06
C ASP A 36 -18.99 -5.79 -15.40
N PHE A 37 -19.62 -4.80 -16.05
CA PHE A 37 -19.16 -4.21 -17.31
C PHE A 37 -18.37 -2.91 -17.07
N GLU A 38 -17.17 -2.84 -17.62
CA GLU A 38 -16.30 -1.67 -17.56
C GLU A 38 -15.83 -1.27 -18.98
N ILE A 39 -15.89 0.01 -19.28
CA ILE A 39 -15.25 0.59 -20.48
C ILE A 39 -13.90 1.13 -20.02
N SER A 40 -12.83 0.71 -20.67
CA SER A 40 -11.49 1.26 -20.44
C SER A 40 -10.93 1.80 -21.75
N ASP A 41 -10.03 2.77 -21.65
CA ASP A 41 -9.24 3.16 -22.81
C ASP A 41 -8.15 2.12 -23.08
N ALA A 42 -7.85 1.90 -24.36
CA ALA A 42 -6.90 0.87 -24.79
C ALA A 42 -5.44 1.23 -24.46
N ASP A 43 -5.19 2.52 -24.17
CA ASP A 43 -3.88 3.09 -23.90
C ASP A 43 -3.60 3.23 -22.39
N GLU A 44 -4.60 2.97 -21.53
CA GLU A 44 -4.42 2.91 -20.08
C GLU A 44 -4.24 1.45 -19.65
N GLU A 45 -2.99 0.98 -19.73
CA GLU A 45 -2.60 -0.27 -19.12
C GLU A 45 -2.52 -0.06 -17.60
N PHE A 46 -3.36 -0.77 -16.85
CA PHE A 46 -3.24 -0.80 -15.39
C PHE A 46 -1.91 -1.47 -15.03
N VAL A 47 -1.02 -0.70 -14.43
CA VAL A 47 0.25 -1.21 -13.91
C VAL A 47 0.06 -1.56 -12.44
N ASP A 48 0.46 -2.78 -12.05
CA ASP A 48 0.58 -3.11 -10.64
C ASP A 48 1.68 -2.24 -10.02
N ILE A 49 1.30 -1.34 -9.11
CA ILE A 49 2.22 -0.42 -8.45
C ILE A 49 3.36 -1.16 -7.74
N PHE A 50 3.10 -2.36 -7.20
CA PHE A 50 4.10 -3.17 -6.49
C PHE A 50 5.15 -3.78 -7.43
N GLU A 51 4.85 -3.85 -8.72
CA GLU A 51 5.76 -4.34 -9.75
C GLU A 51 6.58 -3.22 -10.41
N THR A 52 6.22 -1.96 -10.17
CA THR A 52 6.96 -0.82 -10.72
C THR A 52 8.39 -0.74 -10.17
N ASP A 53 9.33 -0.34 -11.03
CA ASP A 53 10.72 -0.12 -10.63
C ASP A 53 10.82 0.93 -9.51
N TRP A 54 10.03 2.00 -9.61
CA TRP A 54 9.95 3.02 -8.57
C TRP A 54 9.56 2.42 -7.20
N TYR A 55 8.52 1.59 -7.13
CA TYR A 55 8.12 0.99 -5.86
C TYR A 55 9.20 0.04 -5.33
N ARG A 56 9.80 -0.77 -6.19
CA ARG A 56 10.88 -1.69 -5.81
C ARG A 56 12.09 -0.94 -5.27
N GLU A 57 12.50 0.15 -5.91
CA GLU A 57 13.59 1.01 -5.45
C GLU A 57 13.28 1.64 -4.08
N ILE A 58 12.11 2.25 -3.92
CA ILE A 58 11.70 2.88 -2.67
C ILE A 58 11.58 1.83 -1.55
N SER A 59 10.94 0.70 -1.82
CA SER A 59 10.76 -0.38 -0.83
C SER A 59 12.08 -0.99 -0.38
N ALA A 60 13.07 -1.11 -1.28
CA ALA A 60 14.40 -1.61 -0.97
C ALA A 60 15.25 -0.59 -0.18
N ALA A 61 15.06 0.70 -0.43
CA ALA A 61 15.77 1.76 0.28
C ALA A 61 15.14 2.11 1.64
N THR A 62 13.87 1.76 1.86
CA THR A 62 13.14 2.08 3.09
C THR A 62 13.69 1.26 4.25
N THR A 63 14.20 1.95 5.27
CA THR A 63 14.75 1.32 6.48
C THR A 63 13.70 1.17 7.59
N PRO A 64 13.91 0.29 8.58
CA PRO A 64 13.05 0.25 9.77
C PRO A 64 12.95 1.59 10.52
N GLY A 65 14.00 2.41 10.51
CA GLY A 65 13.98 3.76 11.07
C GLY A 65 13.03 4.71 10.32
N ASP A 66 13.03 4.66 8.98
CA ASP A 66 12.08 5.41 8.16
C ASP A 66 10.64 4.98 8.45
N VAL A 67 10.41 3.67 8.54
CA VAL A 67 9.09 3.12 8.88
C VAL A 67 8.63 3.64 10.25
N LEU A 68 9.48 3.58 11.27
CA LEU A 68 9.18 4.11 12.60
C LEU A 68 8.74 5.58 12.55
N LYS A 69 9.51 6.41 11.83
CA LYS A 69 9.21 7.84 11.68
C LYS A 69 7.86 8.08 11.00
N ILE A 70 7.57 7.36 9.92
CA ILE A 70 6.30 7.46 9.18
C ILE A 70 5.12 7.13 10.10
N TYR A 71 5.18 6.01 10.83
CA TYR A 71 4.09 5.63 11.75
C TYR A 71 3.91 6.65 12.88
N ARG A 72 5.01 7.16 13.44
CA ARG A 72 4.96 8.22 14.46
C ARG A 72 4.26 9.48 13.93
N GLU A 73 4.65 9.93 12.75
CA GLU A 73 4.13 11.15 12.14
C GLU A 73 2.66 11.01 11.71
N ASN A 74 2.26 9.84 11.22
CA ASN A 74 0.86 9.53 10.91
C ASN A 74 -0.05 9.59 12.14
N MET A 75 0.47 9.28 13.33
CA MET A 75 -0.24 9.44 14.60
C MET A 75 -0.14 10.85 15.20
N GLY A 76 0.58 11.77 14.55
CA GLY A 76 0.79 13.14 15.04
C GLY A 76 1.63 13.22 16.32
N LEU A 77 2.46 12.21 16.61
CA LEU A 77 3.25 12.15 17.84
C LEU A 77 4.62 12.81 17.67
N THR A 78 5.08 13.50 18.71
CA THR A 78 6.50 13.86 18.85
C THR A 78 7.33 12.65 19.25
N GLN A 79 8.65 12.70 19.00
CA GLN A 79 9.57 11.63 19.42
C GLN A 79 9.51 11.38 20.95
N ALA A 80 9.38 12.45 21.74
CA ALA A 80 9.23 12.36 23.20
C ALA A 80 7.92 11.67 23.61
N GLU A 81 6.82 11.95 22.92
CA GLU A 81 5.52 11.32 23.22
C GLU A 81 5.51 9.84 22.87
N LEU A 82 6.08 9.47 21.72
CA LEU A 82 6.24 8.07 21.34
C LEU A 82 7.09 7.33 22.39
N GLY A 83 8.24 7.90 22.76
CA GLY A 83 9.13 7.26 23.73
C GLY A 83 8.49 7.06 25.11
N ARG A 84 7.70 8.03 25.58
CA ARG A 84 6.89 7.89 26.81
C ARG A 84 5.84 6.79 26.68
N LYS A 85 5.14 6.69 25.54
CA LYS A 85 4.11 5.67 25.31
C LYS A 85 4.67 4.25 25.21
N LEU A 86 5.92 4.09 24.78
CA LEU A 86 6.60 2.78 24.62
C LEU A 86 7.29 2.27 25.89
N GLY A 87 7.29 3.03 26.99
CA GLY A 87 7.86 2.61 28.27
C GLY A 87 9.26 3.19 28.53
N GLU A 88 9.37 4.51 28.49
CA GLU A 88 10.53 5.31 28.94
C GLU A 88 11.71 5.44 27.97
N PHE A 89 11.48 5.39 26.66
CA PHE A 89 12.50 5.88 25.72
C PHE A 89 12.58 7.41 25.77
N THR A 90 13.80 7.92 25.76
CA THR A 90 14.08 9.34 25.56
C THR A 90 13.78 9.75 24.12
N SER A 91 13.50 11.03 23.89
CA SER A 91 13.35 11.55 22.52
C SER A 91 14.59 11.32 21.67
N ARG A 92 15.78 11.31 22.29
CA ARG A 92 17.05 11.05 21.62
C ARG A 92 17.15 9.61 21.12
N GLU A 93 16.76 8.63 21.93
CA GLU A 93 16.77 7.22 21.52
C GLU A 93 15.80 6.97 20.37
N ILE A 94 14.61 7.58 20.41
CA ILE A 94 13.67 7.53 19.28
C ILE A 94 14.30 8.16 18.03
N SER A 95 14.92 9.34 18.15
CA SER A 95 15.61 9.98 17.02
C SER A 95 16.76 9.13 16.47
N ASP A 96 17.54 8.50 17.33
CA ASP A 96 18.66 7.65 16.90
C ASP A 96 18.15 6.40 16.18
N MET A 97 16.99 5.85 16.58
CA MET A 97 16.33 4.77 15.83
C MET A 97 15.76 5.25 14.48
N GLU A 98 15.13 6.43 14.44
CA GLU A 98 14.57 7.01 13.21
C GLU A 98 15.65 7.37 12.18
N ASP A 99 16.80 7.85 12.64
CA ASP A 99 17.95 8.19 11.79
C ASP A 99 18.84 6.99 11.47
N ASN A 100 18.46 5.77 11.87
CA ASN A 100 19.26 4.53 11.74
C ASN A 100 20.64 4.60 12.40
N LYS A 101 20.84 5.47 13.40
CA LYS A 101 22.05 5.53 14.23
C LYS A 101 22.07 4.42 15.28
N SER A 102 20.89 3.94 15.67
CA SER A 102 20.69 2.79 16.56
C SER A 102 19.78 1.77 15.89
N CYS A 103 20.12 0.49 15.99
CA CYS A 103 19.27 -0.58 15.48
C CYS A 103 18.03 -0.76 16.37
N ILE A 104 16.87 -1.00 15.74
CA ILE A 104 15.66 -1.40 16.44
C ILE A 104 15.79 -2.89 16.81
N SER A 105 15.91 -3.18 18.11
CA SER A 105 15.99 -4.58 18.57
C SER A 105 14.66 -5.30 18.40
N LYS A 106 14.69 -6.64 18.34
CA LYS A 106 13.48 -7.46 18.21
C LYS A 106 12.44 -7.20 19.32
N GLU A 107 12.91 -6.92 20.53
CA GLU A 107 12.04 -6.57 21.65
C GLU A 107 11.33 -5.22 21.42
N VAL A 108 12.09 -4.20 21.00
CA VAL A 108 11.55 -2.87 20.69
C VAL A 108 10.59 -2.95 19.50
N ALA A 109 10.95 -3.69 18.45
CA ALA A 109 10.08 -3.95 17.32
C ALA A 109 8.76 -4.62 17.74
N GLY A 110 8.78 -5.52 18.74
CA GLY A 110 7.57 -6.12 19.30
C GLY A 110 6.69 -5.10 20.04
N LYS A 111 7.30 -4.19 20.81
CA LYS A 111 6.60 -3.06 21.46
C LYS A 111 5.97 -2.13 20.42
N LEU A 112 6.73 -1.78 19.38
CA LEU A 112 6.27 -0.95 18.27
C LEU A 112 5.13 -1.61 17.48
N GLY A 113 5.27 -2.88 17.13
CA GLY A 113 4.23 -3.64 16.42
C GLY A 113 2.93 -3.73 17.24
N SER A 114 3.05 -3.93 18.56
CA SER A 114 1.89 -3.92 19.45
C SER A 114 1.27 -2.53 19.58
N PHE A 115 2.09 -1.47 19.65
CA PHE A 115 1.62 -0.09 19.79
C PHE A 115 0.92 0.44 18.52
N PHE A 116 1.46 0.12 17.34
CA PHE A 116 0.92 0.54 16.04
C PHE A 116 -0.06 -0.45 15.42
N GLU A 117 -0.32 -1.58 16.07
CA GLU A 117 -1.18 -2.67 15.58
C GLU A 117 -0.74 -3.24 14.21
N VAL A 118 0.58 -3.40 14.04
CA VAL A 118 1.19 -3.94 12.82
C VAL A 118 2.17 -5.06 13.11
N PRO A 119 2.50 -5.93 12.13
CA PRO A 119 3.46 -7.00 12.34
C PRO A 119 4.84 -6.48 12.75
N THR A 120 5.51 -7.19 13.66
CA THR A 120 6.88 -6.89 14.13
C THR A 120 7.89 -6.77 12.97
N SER A 121 7.68 -7.51 11.88
CA SER A 121 8.52 -7.47 10.68
C SER A 121 8.56 -6.09 10.00
N ARG A 122 7.64 -5.18 10.32
CA ARG A 122 7.69 -3.79 9.85
C ARG A 122 8.89 -3.02 10.41
N PHE A 123 9.32 -3.35 11.63
CA PHE A 123 10.42 -2.67 12.33
C PHE A 123 11.64 -3.56 12.53
N HIS A 124 11.53 -4.86 12.25
CA HIS A 124 12.62 -5.81 12.26
C HIS A 124 12.33 -6.93 11.25
N PRO A 125 12.52 -6.67 9.95
CA PRO A 125 12.38 -7.68 8.90
C PRO A 125 13.40 -8.82 9.03
#